data_AF-A0A351Z4E9-F1
#
_entry.id   AF-A0A351Z4E9-F1
#
_cell.length_a   1.000
_cell.length_b   1.000
_cell.length_c   1.000
_cell.angle_alpha   90.00
_cell.angle_beta   90.00
_cell.angle_gamma   90.00
#
_symmetry.space_group_name_H-M   'P 1'
#
loop_
_entity.id
_entity.type
_entity.pdbx_description
1 polymer ?
#
loop_
_entity_poly.entity_id
_entity_poly.type
_entity_poly.pdbx_seq_one_letter_code
_entity_poly.pdbx_strand_id
1 'polypeptide(L)'
;MRRPGFLPAAALFLLTCVLVLYRIIWLGYPVFPVSEGQSWQLLVNVYITPKEEQSGLSLALPSEQTGYMVVEERVLSGMYAFYIHTQGSNRFGVWSGAGVDRPEEITYRATIHSRPRRGVPIQSPLLSPFPTAMSREEQSLAQAAAMKWQASAPMVRFRAVVAALKGNWGDSPPGDDRSRRWRVVQQKYDRTDAALALFRASSLPARAAEGLRLAEEVQTLPTKWIEVWVDRSWVHLNPETWEVYPSSAALLPLAVGGFPAVRATGGELSDIRWTLNRQVLSQWKLFYEQITRSAHFLDRWSLLQLPQEFQGTFRILLLVPIGALIISILRNVVGFPTFGIFMPMLIALAFRSTGTVYGVAIFCGVLLVGYAARSFLDKLHLLLVPRLSVILTLVIACFTLLALVGNKLGLRELMAVGLIPFVILTMTIERFFILIEESGIWEAFRAAIGSVAVAVIAYGLISWETLQFAFFVYPELILTVAALQILLGRYTGYRLSELYRFRFLKGSS
;
A
#
# COMPACT_ATOMS: atom_id res chain seq x y z
N MET A 1 10.28 -40.38 33.96
CA MET A 1 11.43 -39.51 33.65
C MET A 1 10.94 -38.14 33.17
N ARG A 2 10.99 -37.11 34.02
CA ARG A 2 10.58 -35.74 33.69
C ARG A 2 11.56 -35.17 32.66
N ARG A 3 11.08 -34.69 31.51
CA ARG A 3 11.89 -34.06 30.46
C ARG A 3 11.96 -32.54 30.74
N PRO A 4 12.97 -32.00 31.47
CA PRO A 4 12.97 -30.63 32.00
C PRO A 4 12.75 -29.49 30.99
N GLY A 5 13.07 -29.69 29.71
CA GLY A 5 12.85 -28.70 28.64
C GLY A 5 11.50 -28.75 27.91
N PHE A 6 10.61 -29.72 28.18
CA PHE A 6 9.27 -29.71 27.56
C PHE A 6 8.35 -28.69 28.22
N LEU A 7 8.47 -28.52 29.54
CA LEU A 7 7.74 -27.53 30.33
C LEU A 7 7.91 -26.09 29.82
N PRO A 8 9.14 -25.56 29.63
CA PRO A 8 9.33 -24.19 29.13
C PRO A 8 8.83 -24.02 27.68
N ALA A 9 9.03 -25.02 26.81
CA ALA A 9 8.52 -24.96 25.44
C ALA A 9 6.98 -24.94 25.41
N ALA A 10 6.33 -25.79 26.22
CA ALA A 10 4.87 -25.82 26.33
C ALA A 10 4.31 -24.51 26.92
N ALA A 11 4.98 -23.94 27.93
CA ALA A 11 4.59 -22.66 28.51
C ALA A 11 4.67 -21.51 27.49
N LEU A 12 5.76 -21.44 26.71
CA LEU A 12 5.91 -20.45 25.64
C LEU A 12 4.86 -20.60 24.54
N PHE A 13 4.57 -21.83 24.13
CA PHE A 13 3.54 -22.10 23.12
C PHE A 13 2.13 -21.72 23.62
N LEU A 14 1.79 -22.08 24.86
CA LEU A 14 0.53 -21.69 25.50
C LEU A 14 0.41 -20.17 25.60
N LEU A 15 1.49 -19.48 26.00
CA LEU A 15 1.52 -18.02 26.06
C LEU A 15 1.28 -17.38 24.69
N THR A 16 1.92 -17.88 23.62
CA THR A 16 1.65 -17.41 22.25
C THR A 16 0.19 -17.61 21.89
N CYS A 17 -0.35 -18.81 22.10
CA CYS A 17 -1.75 -19.10 21.77
C CYS A 17 -2.71 -18.13 22.48
N VAL A 18 -2.52 -17.90 23.78
CA VAL A 18 -3.36 -16.99 24.58
C VAL A 18 -3.29 -15.56 24.03
N LEU A 19 -2.09 -15.05 23.72
CA LEU A 19 -1.92 -13.69 23.21
C LEU A 19 -2.52 -13.51 21.80
N VAL A 20 -2.32 -14.49 20.91
CA VAL A 20 -2.88 -14.46 19.56
C VAL A 20 -4.41 -14.57 19.59
N LEU A 21 -4.97 -15.49 20.41
CA LEU A 21 -6.42 -15.60 20.62
C LEU A 21 -7.02 -14.32 21.18
N TYR A 22 -6.33 -13.67 22.13
CA TYR A 22 -6.75 -12.38 22.66
C TYR A 22 -6.80 -11.30 21.56
N ARG A 23 -5.77 -11.20 20.71
CA ARG A 23 -5.78 -10.27 19.56
C ARG A 23 -6.89 -10.55 18.54
N ILE A 24 -7.16 -11.81 18.25
CA ILE A 24 -8.20 -12.18 17.28
C ILE A 24 -9.60 -11.90 17.83
N ILE A 25 -9.89 -12.36 19.05
CA ILE A 25 -11.26 -12.34 19.61
C ILE A 25 -11.60 -10.95 20.18
N TRP A 26 -10.69 -10.35 20.94
CA TRP A 26 -10.97 -9.09 21.67
C TRP A 26 -10.59 -7.85 20.88
N LEU A 27 -9.50 -7.90 20.12
CA LEU A 27 -9.02 -6.76 19.33
C LEU A 27 -9.47 -6.82 17.86
N GLY A 28 -10.11 -7.91 17.44
CA GLY A 28 -10.70 -8.06 16.11
C GLY A 28 -9.68 -8.18 14.97
N TYR A 29 -8.44 -8.61 15.26
CA TYR A 29 -7.42 -8.79 14.23
C TYR A 29 -7.81 -9.96 13.28
N PRO A 30 -7.85 -9.77 11.94
CA PRO A 30 -8.16 -10.85 11.00
C PRO A 30 -7.24 -12.09 11.11
N VAL A 31 -7.83 -13.28 11.08
CA VAL A 31 -7.08 -14.55 11.22
C VAL A 31 -6.20 -14.83 9.99
N PHE A 32 -6.60 -14.36 8.81
CA PHE A 32 -5.85 -14.51 7.56
C PHE A 32 -5.67 -13.16 6.87
N PRO A 33 -4.53 -12.93 6.18
CA PRO A 33 -4.40 -11.80 5.27
C PRO A 33 -5.36 -12.00 4.10
N VAL A 34 -6.58 -11.47 4.23
CA VAL A 34 -7.54 -11.44 3.13
C VAL A 34 -7.00 -10.47 2.07
N SER A 35 -6.87 -11.00 0.85
CA SER A 35 -6.35 -10.30 -0.31
C SER A 35 -7.34 -9.26 -0.85
N GLU A 36 -6.74 -8.18 -1.37
CA GLU A 36 -7.31 -7.17 -2.27
C GLU A 36 -8.53 -6.41 -1.78
N GLY A 37 -8.29 -5.39 -0.96
CA GLY A 37 -9.16 -4.21 -0.98
C GLY A 37 -8.91 -3.42 -2.26
N GLN A 38 -9.97 -3.00 -2.97
CA GLN A 38 -9.86 -2.05 -4.08
C GLN A 38 -9.55 -0.66 -3.52
N SER A 39 -8.28 -0.43 -3.20
CA SER A 39 -7.79 0.90 -2.83
C SER A 39 -7.21 1.64 -4.02
N TRP A 40 -7.36 2.95 -3.96
CA TRP A 40 -6.93 3.90 -4.96
C TRP A 40 -6.05 4.95 -4.30
N GLN A 41 -4.88 5.18 -4.86
CA GLN A 41 -4.05 6.31 -4.48
C GLN A 41 -4.42 7.49 -5.36
N LEU A 42 -4.87 8.57 -4.75
CA LEU A 42 -5.13 9.85 -5.38
C LEU A 42 -3.95 10.79 -5.11
N LEU A 43 -3.27 11.20 -6.17
CA LEU A 43 -2.24 12.24 -6.11
C LEU A 43 -2.75 13.46 -6.89
N VAL A 44 -2.75 14.62 -6.25
CA VAL A 44 -3.15 15.89 -6.86
C VAL A 44 -1.96 16.82 -6.81
N ASN A 45 -1.47 17.18 -7.99
CA ASN A 45 -0.42 18.20 -8.14
C ASN A 45 -1.09 19.45 -8.71
N VAL A 46 -0.97 20.56 -7.98
CA VAL A 46 -1.53 21.85 -8.39
C VAL A 46 -0.40 22.86 -8.49
N TYR A 47 -0.34 23.55 -9.62
CA TYR A 47 0.59 24.66 -9.84
C TYR A 47 -0.20 25.96 -9.82
N ILE A 48 0.10 26.82 -8.86
CA ILE A 48 -0.51 28.14 -8.72
C ILE A 48 0.52 29.22 -8.99
N THR A 49 0.16 30.19 -9.82
CA THR A 49 0.92 31.42 -10.01
C THR A 49 0.17 32.56 -9.30
N PRO A 50 0.69 33.08 -8.19
CA PRO A 50 0.03 34.17 -7.48
C PRO A 50 0.05 35.46 -8.32
N LYS A 51 -1.01 36.25 -8.24
CA LYS A 51 -1.12 37.56 -8.90
C LYS A 51 -1.24 38.71 -7.91
N GLU A 52 -1.74 38.41 -6.71
CA GLU A 52 -1.95 39.37 -5.63
C GLU A 52 -1.01 39.06 -4.45
N GLU A 53 -0.86 40.02 -3.53
CA GLU A 53 -0.05 39.86 -2.31
C GLU A 53 -0.54 38.70 -1.44
N GLN A 54 -1.84 38.42 -1.48
CA GLN A 54 -2.44 37.24 -0.87
C GLN A 54 -3.04 36.36 -1.95
N SER A 55 -2.72 35.08 -1.90
CA SER A 55 -3.30 34.10 -2.80
C SER A 55 -3.73 32.87 -2.03
N GLY A 56 -4.69 32.16 -2.60
CA GLY A 56 -5.21 30.94 -2.02
C GLY A 56 -5.81 29.99 -3.04
N LEU A 57 -5.84 28.73 -2.65
CA LEU A 57 -6.38 27.63 -3.43
C LEU A 57 -7.38 26.88 -2.56
N SER A 58 -8.54 26.57 -3.12
CA SER A 58 -9.52 25.66 -2.53
C SER A 58 -9.64 24.42 -3.42
N LEU A 59 -9.38 23.25 -2.86
CA LEU A 59 -9.51 21.95 -3.52
C LEU A 59 -10.53 21.09 -2.78
N ALA A 60 -11.47 20.51 -3.49
CA ALA A 60 -12.39 19.52 -2.96
C ALA A 60 -11.64 18.22 -2.67
N LEU A 61 -11.73 17.75 -1.42
CA LEU A 61 -11.07 16.55 -0.92
C LEU A 61 -12.09 15.40 -0.81
N PRO A 62 -11.65 14.14 -0.97
CA PRO A 62 -12.51 12.99 -0.75
C PRO A 62 -13.15 13.02 0.65
N SER A 63 -14.46 12.75 0.73
CA SER A 63 -15.20 12.69 1.99
C SER A 63 -15.56 11.25 2.38
N GLU A 64 -15.59 10.96 3.68
CA GLU A 64 -15.88 9.62 4.22
C GLU A 64 -17.35 9.17 4.04
N GLN A 65 -18.22 10.04 3.53
CA GLN A 65 -19.67 9.80 3.51
C GLN A 65 -20.14 8.97 2.31
N THR A 66 -19.30 8.72 1.31
CA THR A 66 -19.73 8.25 -0.02
C THR A 66 -19.58 6.75 -0.25
N GLY A 67 -19.31 5.97 0.80
CA GLY A 67 -18.94 4.55 0.68
C GLY A 67 -17.44 4.37 0.42
N TYR A 68 -16.67 5.44 0.52
CA TYR A 68 -15.22 5.45 0.52
C TYR A 68 -14.71 5.93 1.87
N MET A 69 -13.56 5.41 2.28
CA MET A 69 -12.85 5.84 3.47
C MET A 69 -11.48 6.34 3.06
N VAL A 70 -11.06 7.49 3.59
CA VAL A 70 -9.70 7.98 3.40
C VAL A 70 -8.83 7.39 4.49
N VAL A 71 -7.79 6.66 4.10
CA VAL A 71 -6.92 5.84 4.97
C VAL A 71 -5.65 6.56 5.36
N GLU A 72 -5.19 7.44 4.48
CA GLU A 72 -3.98 8.22 4.70
C GLU A 72 -4.09 9.49 3.88
N GLU A 73 -3.70 10.60 4.49
CA GLU A 73 -3.61 11.90 3.85
C GLU A 73 -2.25 12.51 4.16
N ARG A 74 -1.59 13.00 3.11
CA ARG A 74 -0.39 13.81 3.25
C ARG A 74 -0.54 15.05 2.41
N VAL A 75 -0.13 16.17 2.99
CA VAL A 75 -0.12 17.46 2.34
C VAL A 75 1.30 17.98 2.35
N LEU A 76 1.79 18.32 1.17
CA LEU A 76 3.03 19.06 0.98
C LEU A 76 2.63 20.44 0.46
N SER A 77 2.49 21.35 1.41
CA SER A 77 2.23 22.77 1.16
C SER A 77 3.56 23.48 1.32
N GLY A 78 4.07 24.14 0.27
CA GLY A 78 5.33 24.88 0.33
C GLY A 78 5.29 26.01 1.38
N MET A 79 5.01 27.24 0.94
CA MET A 79 4.90 28.41 1.84
C MET A 79 3.47 28.71 2.29
N TYR A 80 2.47 27.99 1.75
CA TYR A 80 1.06 28.18 2.07
C TYR A 80 0.64 27.43 3.35
N ALA A 81 -0.13 28.11 4.19
CA ALA A 81 -0.80 27.47 5.32
C ALA A 81 -1.98 26.62 4.82
N PHE A 82 -2.09 25.39 5.31
CA PHE A 82 -3.17 24.46 4.96
C PHE A 82 -4.20 24.34 6.09
N TYR A 83 -5.47 24.46 5.76
CA TYR A 83 -6.58 24.16 6.65
C TYR A 83 -7.71 23.44 5.92
N ILE A 84 -8.50 22.67 6.67
CA ILE A 84 -9.65 21.93 6.14
C ILE A 84 -10.92 22.66 6.55
N HIS A 85 -11.76 22.98 5.57
CA HIS A 85 -13.08 23.54 5.78
C HIS A 85 -14.15 22.53 5.34
N THR A 86 -15.11 22.24 6.21
CA THR A 86 -16.23 21.33 5.92
C THR A 86 -17.52 22.12 5.74
N GLN A 87 -18.20 21.94 4.60
CA GLN A 87 -19.47 22.58 4.30
C GLN A 87 -20.49 21.53 3.89
N GLY A 88 -21.43 21.20 4.78
CA GLY A 88 -22.41 20.13 4.56
C GLY A 88 -21.73 18.76 4.39
N SER A 89 -21.92 18.14 3.23
CA SER A 89 -21.27 16.86 2.86
C SER A 89 -19.91 17.01 2.18
N ASN A 90 -19.47 18.25 1.90
CA ASN A 90 -18.24 18.54 1.18
C ASN A 90 -17.11 18.88 2.15
N ARG A 91 -15.90 18.50 1.76
CA ARG A 91 -14.67 18.81 2.47
C ARG A 91 -13.73 19.52 1.51
N PHE A 92 -13.29 20.71 1.88
CA PHE A 92 -12.38 21.52 1.07
C PHE A 92 -11.07 21.71 1.82
N GLY A 93 -9.96 21.39 1.17
CA GLY A 93 -8.63 21.82 1.58
C GLY A 93 -8.43 23.24 1.07
N VAL A 94 -8.07 24.16 1.97
CA VAL A 94 -7.78 25.54 1.60
C VAL A 94 -6.34 25.83 1.95
N TRP A 95 -5.60 26.29 0.95
CA TRP A 95 -4.24 26.80 1.07
C TRP A 95 -4.31 28.31 0.98
N SER A 96 -3.70 29.01 1.94
CA SER A 96 -3.64 30.48 1.94
C SER A 96 -2.24 30.93 2.36
N GLY A 97 -1.69 31.90 1.64
CA GLY A 97 -0.32 32.36 1.87
C GLY A 97 -0.03 33.68 1.17
N ALA A 98 1.12 34.26 1.52
CA ALA A 98 1.65 35.41 0.79
C ALA A 98 2.14 34.94 -0.58
N GLY A 99 1.71 35.63 -1.63
CA GLY A 99 2.14 35.34 -3.00
C GLY A 99 3.63 35.64 -3.18
N VAL A 100 4.41 34.65 -3.60
CA VAL A 100 5.78 34.84 -4.07
C VAL A 100 5.75 34.77 -5.60
N ASP A 101 6.51 35.63 -6.28
CA ASP A 101 6.55 35.78 -7.75
C ASP A 101 7.14 34.56 -8.52
N ARG A 102 6.89 33.35 -8.02
CA ARG A 102 7.31 32.07 -8.58
C ARG A 102 6.14 31.09 -8.51
N PRO A 103 6.00 30.18 -9.49
CA PRO A 103 5.00 29.13 -9.44
C PRO A 103 5.28 28.22 -8.24
N GLU A 104 4.27 28.02 -7.40
CA GLU A 104 4.34 27.08 -6.27
C GLU A 104 3.60 25.79 -6.60
N GLU A 105 4.23 24.67 -6.25
CA GLU A 105 3.65 23.33 -6.37
C GLU A 105 3.03 22.92 -5.03
N ILE A 106 1.73 22.63 -5.05
CA ILE A 106 1.00 22.07 -3.93
C ILE A 106 0.70 20.62 -4.27
N THR A 107 1.16 19.70 -3.42
CA THR A 107 0.88 18.27 -3.58
C THR A 107 -0.02 17.77 -2.47
N TYR A 108 -1.18 17.25 -2.86
CA TYR A 108 -2.08 16.51 -1.96
C TYR A 108 -2.08 15.03 -2.34
N ARG A 109 -1.83 14.16 -1.36
CA ARG A 109 -1.86 12.72 -1.54
C ARG A 109 -2.86 12.10 -0.59
N ALA A 110 -3.82 11.38 -1.13
CA ALA A 110 -4.79 10.62 -0.36
C ALA A 110 -4.81 9.15 -0.79
N THR A 111 -5.04 8.26 0.17
CA THR A 111 -5.28 6.84 -0.10
C THR A 111 -6.72 6.51 0.23
N ILE A 112 -7.49 6.07 -0.75
CA ILE A 112 -8.94 5.91 -0.68
C ILE A 112 -9.27 4.43 -0.78
N HIS A 113 -10.14 3.95 0.10
CA HIS A 113 -10.59 2.56 0.11
C HIS A 113 -12.10 2.47 -0.07
N SER A 114 -12.56 1.62 -0.99
CA SER A 114 -13.98 1.34 -1.19
C SER A 114 -14.50 0.44 -0.07
N ARG A 115 -15.49 0.90 0.70
CA ARG A 115 -16.16 0.09 1.71
C ARG A 115 -17.52 -0.34 1.17
N PRO A 116 -17.84 -1.65 1.13
CA PRO A 116 -19.20 -2.07 0.79
C PRO A 116 -20.17 -1.42 1.77
N ARG A 117 -21.14 -0.65 1.24
CA ARG A 117 -22.15 0.07 2.04
C ARG A 117 -22.98 -0.95 2.84
N ARG A 118 -22.61 -1.18 4.10
CA ARG A 118 -23.42 -1.97 5.04
C ARG A 118 -24.30 -1.03 5.86
N GLY A 119 -25.61 -1.13 5.66
CA GLY A 119 -26.61 -0.88 6.70
C GLY A 119 -26.80 0.56 7.20
N VAL A 120 -26.26 1.59 6.56
CA VAL A 120 -26.65 2.97 6.91
C VAL A 120 -28.08 3.22 6.40
N PRO A 121 -29.06 3.49 7.26
CA PRO A 121 -30.41 3.82 6.82
C PRO A 121 -30.35 5.09 5.99
N ILE A 122 -30.62 4.97 4.69
CA ILE A 122 -30.52 6.12 3.80
C ILE A 122 -31.77 6.98 3.98
N GLN A 123 -31.63 8.06 4.75
CA GLN A 123 -32.66 9.08 4.83
C GLN A 123 -32.87 9.69 3.45
N SER A 124 -34.13 9.92 3.07
CA SER A 124 -34.42 10.58 1.79
C SER A 124 -33.81 11.99 1.82
N PRO A 125 -32.94 12.35 0.87
CA PRO A 125 -32.35 13.68 0.80
C PRO A 125 -33.44 14.72 0.59
N LEU A 126 -33.22 15.91 1.14
CA LEU A 126 -34.08 17.08 0.91
C LEU A 126 -34.02 17.49 -0.56
N LEU A 127 -35.11 18.07 -1.08
CA LEU A 127 -35.14 18.65 -2.42
C LEU A 127 -34.14 19.81 -2.51
N SER A 128 -33.13 19.66 -3.36
CA SER A 128 -32.12 20.71 -3.61
C SER A 128 -32.77 22.00 -4.12
N PRO A 129 -32.29 23.21 -3.75
CA PRO A 129 -32.78 24.51 -4.21
C PRO A 129 -32.82 24.61 -5.75
N PHE A 130 -33.68 25.49 -6.32
CA PHE A 130 -33.55 25.84 -7.75
C PHE A 130 -32.18 26.50 -7.95
N PRO A 131 -31.53 26.32 -9.11
CA PRO A 131 -30.31 27.06 -9.43
C PRO A 131 -30.52 28.56 -9.25
N THR A 132 -29.59 29.22 -8.55
CA THR A 132 -29.70 30.65 -8.19
C THR A 132 -29.71 31.58 -9.41
N ALA A 133 -29.18 31.12 -10.54
CA ALA A 133 -29.16 31.85 -11.81
C ALA A 133 -30.53 31.95 -12.51
N MET A 134 -31.54 31.19 -12.07
CA MET A 134 -32.88 31.18 -12.69
C MET A 134 -33.87 32.11 -12.01
N SER A 135 -34.58 32.91 -12.81
CA SER A 135 -35.66 33.79 -12.36
C SER A 135 -36.90 33.00 -11.89
N ARG A 136 -37.79 33.64 -11.11
CA ARG A 136 -39.02 33.00 -10.63
C ARG A 136 -39.96 32.57 -11.77
N GLU A 137 -39.94 33.27 -12.90
CA GLU A 137 -40.75 32.95 -14.08
C GLU A 137 -40.22 31.69 -14.79
N GLU A 138 -38.90 31.56 -14.91
CA GLU A 138 -38.28 30.35 -15.48
C GLU A 138 -38.49 29.13 -14.57
N GLN A 139 -38.50 29.33 -13.25
CA GLN A 139 -38.83 28.28 -12.28
C GLN A 139 -40.29 27.80 -12.39
N SER A 140 -41.25 28.71 -12.61
CA SER A 140 -42.67 28.35 -12.76
C SER A 140 -42.92 27.61 -14.09
N LEU A 141 -42.18 27.95 -15.15
CA LEU A 141 -42.20 27.21 -16.42
C LEU A 141 -41.68 25.78 -16.25
N ALA A 142 -40.61 25.57 -15.47
CA ALA A 142 -40.11 24.23 -15.14
C ALA A 142 -41.19 23.39 -14.43
N GLN A 143 -41.84 23.98 -13.43
CA GLN A 143 -42.92 23.34 -12.67
C GLN A 143 -44.11 22.99 -13.55
N ALA A 144 -44.56 23.92 -14.40
CA ALA A 144 -45.67 23.70 -15.32
C ALA A 144 -45.37 22.59 -16.33
N ALA A 145 -44.11 22.47 -16.79
CA ALA A 145 -43.68 21.40 -17.68
C ALA A 145 -43.61 20.02 -16.99
N ALA A 146 -43.30 19.99 -15.69
CA ALA A 146 -43.21 18.76 -14.90
C ALA A 146 -44.54 18.27 -14.32
N MET A 147 -45.60 19.10 -14.29
CA MET A 147 -46.93 18.74 -13.76
C MET A 147 -47.46 17.41 -14.31
N LYS A 148 -47.23 17.14 -15.60
CA LYS A 148 -47.67 15.88 -16.25
C LYS A 148 -47.11 14.61 -15.62
N TRP A 149 -45.96 14.69 -14.95
CA TRP A 149 -45.29 13.53 -14.36
C TRP A 149 -45.44 13.48 -12.85
N GLN A 150 -45.95 14.53 -12.19
CA GLN A 150 -46.02 14.59 -10.73
C GLN A 150 -46.86 13.45 -10.12
N ALA A 151 -47.89 12.98 -10.83
CA ALA A 151 -48.73 11.85 -10.40
C ALA A 151 -48.11 10.46 -10.63
N SER A 152 -46.97 10.37 -11.33
CA SER A 152 -46.32 9.10 -11.67
C SER A 152 -45.33 8.62 -10.60
N ALA A 153 -45.06 7.31 -10.57
CA ALA A 153 -44.06 6.72 -9.67
C ALA A 153 -42.64 7.33 -9.89
N PRO A 154 -41.76 7.39 -8.85
CA PRO A 154 -40.43 8.00 -8.93
C PRO A 154 -39.57 7.54 -10.13
N MET A 155 -39.50 6.24 -10.40
CA MET A 155 -38.74 5.69 -11.54
C MET A 155 -39.31 6.12 -12.89
N VAL A 156 -40.64 6.22 -13.00
CA VAL A 156 -41.32 6.66 -14.23
C VAL A 156 -41.07 8.14 -14.46
N ARG A 157 -41.11 8.96 -13.39
CA ARG A 157 -40.73 10.39 -13.44
C ARG A 157 -39.30 10.56 -13.91
N PHE A 158 -38.37 9.79 -13.35
CA PHE A 158 -36.97 9.85 -13.75
C PHE A 158 -36.78 9.56 -15.24
N ARG A 159 -37.35 8.45 -15.75
CA ARG A 159 -37.25 8.10 -17.18
C ARG A 159 -37.88 9.15 -18.08
N ALA A 160 -39.01 9.71 -17.69
CA ALA A 160 -39.71 10.72 -18.47
C ALA A 160 -38.95 12.06 -18.52
N VAL A 161 -38.33 12.47 -17.40
CA VAL A 161 -37.45 13.65 -17.35
C VAL A 161 -36.20 13.45 -18.21
N VAL A 162 -35.54 12.29 -18.11
CA VAL A 162 -34.37 11.98 -18.94
C VAL A 162 -34.73 11.95 -20.44
N ALA A 163 -35.88 11.39 -20.80
CA ALA A 163 -36.37 11.41 -22.19
C ALA A 163 -36.64 12.85 -22.67
N ALA A 164 -37.23 13.69 -21.83
CA ALA A 164 -37.51 15.08 -22.15
C ALA A 164 -36.24 15.93 -22.32
N LEU A 165 -35.20 15.67 -21.51
CA LEU A 165 -33.88 16.29 -21.66
C LEU A 165 -33.20 15.91 -22.99
N LYS A 166 -33.45 14.68 -23.49
CA LYS A 166 -33.05 14.23 -24.82
C LYS A 166 -33.90 14.79 -25.97
N GLY A 167 -34.96 15.55 -25.67
CA GLY A 167 -35.88 16.12 -26.65
C GLY A 167 -37.15 15.30 -26.89
N ASN A 168 -37.30 14.14 -26.24
CA ASN A 168 -38.46 13.26 -26.37
C ASN A 168 -39.48 13.55 -25.25
N TRP A 169 -40.41 14.46 -25.51
CA TRP A 169 -41.41 14.90 -24.51
C TRP A 169 -42.62 13.96 -24.36
N GLY A 170 -42.68 12.86 -25.11
CA GLY A 170 -43.82 11.94 -25.19
C GLY A 170 -44.99 12.52 -26.00
N ASP A 171 -46.13 11.83 -26.00
CA ASP A 171 -47.36 12.31 -26.64
C ASP A 171 -47.94 13.48 -25.84
N SER A 172 -47.52 14.69 -26.21
CA SER A 172 -48.14 15.92 -25.69
C SER A 172 -49.47 16.15 -26.40
N PRO A 173 -50.55 16.50 -25.67
CA PRO A 173 -51.81 16.91 -26.28
C PRO A 173 -51.57 18.05 -27.31
N PRO A 174 -52.32 18.07 -28.44
CA PRO A 174 -52.20 19.16 -29.40
C PRO A 174 -52.50 20.50 -28.71
N GLY A 175 -51.52 21.42 -28.73
CA GLY A 175 -51.60 22.74 -28.08
C GLY A 175 -50.72 22.95 -26.83
N ASP A 176 -49.95 21.95 -26.38
CA ASP A 176 -49.10 22.07 -25.19
C ASP A 176 -47.79 22.85 -25.45
N ASP A 177 -47.87 24.19 -25.42
CA ASP A 177 -46.75 25.10 -25.65
C ASP A 177 -45.74 25.13 -24.47
N ARG A 178 -46.07 24.55 -23.33
CA ARG A 178 -45.21 24.52 -22.13
C ARG A 178 -43.87 23.84 -22.39
N SER A 179 -43.88 22.73 -23.14
CA SER A 179 -42.67 21.98 -23.51
C SER A 179 -41.76 22.76 -24.46
N ARG A 180 -42.33 23.61 -25.33
CA ARG A 180 -41.59 24.49 -26.24
C ARG A 180 -40.97 25.66 -25.49
N ARG A 181 -41.73 26.29 -24.60
CA ARG A 181 -41.25 27.40 -23.76
C ARG A 181 -40.11 26.96 -22.84
N TRP A 182 -40.18 25.76 -22.26
CA TRP A 182 -39.08 25.22 -21.47
C TRP A 182 -37.81 24.95 -22.29
N ARG A 183 -37.92 24.49 -23.54
CA ARG A 183 -36.75 24.28 -24.41
C ARG A 183 -35.96 25.56 -24.67
N VAL A 184 -36.64 26.70 -24.79
CA VAL A 184 -35.98 28.01 -24.93
C VAL A 184 -35.17 28.35 -23.67
N VAL A 185 -35.73 28.08 -22.49
CA VAL A 185 -35.01 28.27 -21.21
C VAL A 185 -33.84 27.29 -21.10
N GLN A 186 -34.02 26.03 -21.51
CA GLN A 186 -32.98 25.01 -21.49
C GLN A 186 -31.76 25.39 -22.36
N GLN A 187 -31.96 26.11 -23.46
CA GLN A 187 -30.87 26.59 -24.33
C GLN A 187 -30.10 27.78 -23.74
N LYS A 188 -30.68 28.49 -22.76
CA LYS A 188 -30.09 29.69 -22.14
C LYS A 188 -29.14 29.37 -20.99
N TYR A 189 -29.30 28.21 -20.35
CA TYR A 189 -28.54 27.80 -19.16
C TYR A 189 -27.58 26.63 -19.46
N ASP A 190 -26.62 26.40 -18.56
CA ASP A 190 -25.81 25.18 -18.60
C ASP A 190 -26.72 23.94 -18.56
N ARG A 191 -26.32 22.88 -19.28
CA ARG A 191 -27.10 21.62 -19.37
C ARG A 191 -27.38 21.06 -17.98
N THR A 192 -26.40 21.15 -17.08
CA THR A 192 -26.50 20.71 -15.69
C THR A 192 -27.59 21.46 -14.93
N ASP A 193 -27.60 22.79 -15.00
CA ASP A 193 -28.55 23.63 -14.27
C ASP A 193 -29.98 23.47 -14.78
N ALA A 194 -30.15 23.38 -16.10
CA ALA A 194 -31.46 23.12 -16.70
C ALA A 194 -32.02 21.75 -16.26
N ALA A 195 -31.18 20.72 -16.20
CA ALA A 195 -31.60 19.40 -15.71
C ALA A 195 -31.94 19.42 -14.22
N LEU A 196 -31.15 20.08 -13.38
CA LEU A 196 -31.45 20.22 -11.95
C LEU A 196 -32.80 20.90 -11.71
N ALA A 197 -33.13 21.95 -12.46
CA ALA A 197 -34.42 22.62 -12.36
C ALA A 197 -35.58 21.70 -12.76
N LEU A 198 -35.42 20.90 -13.82
CA LEU A 198 -36.46 19.97 -14.25
C LEU A 198 -36.66 18.80 -13.27
N PHE A 199 -35.56 18.23 -12.73
CA PHE A 199 -35.65 17.20 -11.69
C PHE A 199 -36.33 17.73 -10.43
N ARG A 200 -35.96 18.93 -9.98
CA ARG A 200 -36.63 19.59 -8.85
C ARG A 200 -38.11 19.82 -9.12
N ALA A 201 -38.47 20.28 -10.32
CA ALA A 201 -39.86 20.49 -10.73
C ALA A 201 -40.70 19.18 -10.73
N SER A 202 -40.05 18.05 -11.02
CA SER A 202 -40.66 16.71 -10.94
C SER A 202 -40.70 16.12 -9.52
N SER A 203 -40.28 16.89 -8.51
CA SER A 203 -40.14 16.46 -7.10
C SER A 203 -39.17 15.30 -6.92
N LEU A 204 -38.10 15.25 -7.72
CA LEU A 204 -36.98 14.34 -7.57
C LEU A 204 -35.78 15.10 -6.96
N PRO A 205 -35.23 14.69 -5.81
CA PRO A 205 -34.00 15.26 -5.29
C PRO A 205 -32.85 14.99 -6.26
N ALA A 206 -32.25 16.05 -6.79
CA ALA A 206 -31.12 15.96 -7.72
C ALA A 206 -30.05 16.97 -7.33
N ARG A 207 -28.79 16.57 -7.44
CA ARG A 207 -27.62 17.41 -7.13
C ARG A 207 -26.53 17.22 -8.18
N ALA A 208 -25.86 18.31 -8.56
CA ALA A 208 -24.65 18.22 -9.35
C ALA A 208 -23.50 17.75 -8.48
N ALA A 209 -22.68 16.84 -9.00
CA ALA A 209 -21.45 16.40 -8.38
C ALA A 209 -20.29 16.55 -9.37
N GLU A 210 -19.16 17.01 -8.85
CA GLU A 210 -17.88 17.03 -9.57
C GLU A 210 -16.92 16.09 -8.86
N GLY A 211 -16.15 15.32 -9.62
CA GLY A 211 -15.17 14.42 -9.06
C GLY A 211 -14.44 13.61 -10.10
N LEU A 212 -13.98 12.43 -9.72
CA LEU A 212 -13.04 11.63 -10.51
C LEU A 212 -13.62 10.24 -10.76
N ARG A 213 -13.34 9.70 -11.95
CA ARG A 213 -13.58 8.29 -12.24
C ARG A 213 -12.40 7.49 -11.71
N LEU A 214 -12.66 6.47 -10.89
CA LEU A 214 -11.62 5.57 -10.37
C LEU A 214 -11.15 4.64 -11.50
N ALA A 215 -10.16 5.11 -12.25
CA ALA A 215 -9.44 4.40 -13.29
C ALA A 215 -7.95 4.76 -13.19
N GLU A 216 -7.06 3.88 -13.66
CA GLU A 216 -5.61 4.17 -13.72
C GLU A 216 -5.34 5.17 -14.84
N GLU A 217 -5.56 6.45 -14.54
CA GLU A 217 -5.52 7.54 -15.52
C GLU A 217 -5.02 8.82 -14.85
N VAL A 218 -4.41 9.69 -15.66
CA VAL A 218 -4.09 11.07 -15.29
C VAL A 218 -5.16 11.97 -15.90
N GLN A 219 -5.92 12.65 -15.06
CA GLN A 219 -6.96 13.59 -15.47
C GLN A 219 -6.51 15.03 -15.18
N THR A 220 -6.84 15.96 -16.07
CA THR A 220 -6.57 17.41 -15.92
C THR A 220 -7.83 18.23 -15.70
N LEU A 221 -9.01 17.61 -15.81
CA LEU A 221 -10.31 18.21 -15.55
C LEU A 221 -11.18 17.23 -14.76
N PRO A 222 -11.89 17.70 -13.72
CA PRO A 222 -12.84 16.86 -13.00
C PRO A 222 -14.04 16.52 -13.88
N THR A 223 -14.55 15.30 -13.75
CA THR A 223 -15.77 14.88 -14.45
C THR A 223 -17.00 15.43 -13.71
N LYS A 224 -17.97 15.96 -14.45
CA LYS A 224 -19.25 16.44 -13.91
C LYS A 224 -20.34 15.40 -14.15
N TRP A 225 -21.16 15.12 -13.13
CA TRP A 225 -22.35 14.28 -13.27
C TRP A 225 -23.50 14.80 -12.39
N ILE A 226 -24.71 14.34 -12.68
CA ILE A 226 -25.91 14.64 -11.89
C ILE A 226 -26.27 13.40 -11.10
N GLU A 227 -26.42 13.52 -9.79
CA GLU A 227 -26.94 12.46 -8.93
C GLU A 227 -28.42 12.70 -8.67
N VAL A 228 -29.26 11.73 -9.02
CA VAL A 228 -30.72 11.79 -8.80
C VAL A 228 -31.13 10.69 -7.84
N TRP A 229 -31.91 11.05 -6.82
CA TRP A 229 -32.40 10.10 -5.84
C TRP A 229 -33.65 9.38 -6.35
N VAL A 230 -33.54 8.07 -6.60
CA VAL A 230 -34.63 7.22 -7.09
C VAL A 230 -34.67 5.91 -6.29
N ASP A 231 -35.84 5.53 -5.77
CA ASP A 231 -36.11 4.24 -5.12
C ASP A 231 -35.02 3.80 -4.12
N ARG A 232 -34.67 4.70 -3.19
CA ARG A 232 -33.65 4.51 -2.13
C ARG A 232 -32.20 4.39 -2.62
N SER A 233 -31.90 4.84 -3.83
CA SER A 233 -30.55 4.85 -4.40
C SER A 233 -30.23 6.14 -5.15
N TRP A 234 -28.95 6.52 -5.18
CA TRP A 234 -28.47 7.59 -6.06
C TRP A 234 -28.17 7.00 -7.43
N VAL A 235 -28.81 7.54 -8.46
CA VAL A 235 -28.55 7.23 -9.86
C VAL A 235 -27.67 8.33 -10.43
N HIS A 236 -26.54 7.97 -11.03
CA HIS A 236 -25.59 8.91 -11.61
C HIS A 236 -25.86 9.07 -13.11
N LEU A 237 -26.00 10.32 -13.57
CA LEU A 237 -26.36 10.68 -14.94
C LEU A 237 -25.27 11.57 -15.53
N ASN A 238 -24.84 11.27 -16.76
CA ASN A 238 -23.93 12.13 -17.50
C ASN A 238 -24.71 13.32 -18.13
N PRO A 239 -24.36 14.58 -17.84
CA PRO A 239 -25.05 15.76 -18.39
C PRO A 239 -24.84 15.95 -19.91
N GLU A 240 -23.80 15.34 -20.49
CA GLU A 240 -23.53 15.48 -21.93
C GLU A 240 -24.31 14.48 -22.78
N THR A 241 -24.38 13.22 -22.34
CA THR A 241 -25.04 12.14 -23.10
C THR A 241 -26.44 11.80 -22.57
N TRP A 242 -26.78 12.26 -21.37
CA TRP A 242 -27.98 11.86 -20.62
C TRP A 242 -28.07 10.34 -20.44
N GLU A 243 -26.92 9.67 -20.39
CA GLU A 243 -26.81 8.24 -20.10
C GLU A 243 -26.59 8.01 -18.61
N VAL A 244 -27.21 6.95 -18.10
CA VAL A 244 -27.07 6.53 -16.71
C VAL A 244 -25.77 5.75 -16.59
N TYR A 245 -24.89 6.16 -15.67
CA TYR A 245 -23.71 5.37 -15.36
C TYR A 245 -24.14 4.03 -14.73
N PRO A 246 -23.52 2.92 -15.13
CA PRO A 246 -23.79 1.64 -14.50
C PRO A 246 -23.43 1.70 -13.02
N SER A 247 -24.15 0.98 -12.17
CA SER A 247 -23.89 0.94 -10.71
C SER A 247 -22.50 0.40 -10.35
N SER A 248 -21.79 -0.24 -11.31
CA SER A 248 -20.40 -0.68 -11.20
C SER A 248 -19.37 0.39 -11.54
N ALA A 249 -19.78 1.55 -12.08
CA ALA A 249 -18.87 2.66 -12.34
C ALA A 249 -18.37 3.21 -10.99
N ALA A 250 -17.10 2.94 -10.70
CA ALA A 250 -16.42 3.41 -9.49
C ALA A 250 -16.17 4.93 -9.60
N LEU A 251 -17.19 5.73 -9.28
CA LEU A 251 -17.12 7.19 -9.29
C LEU A 251 -16.79 7.69 -7.87
N LEU A 252 -15.89 8.66 -7.79
CA LEU A 252 -15.50 9.33 -6.56
C LEU A 252 -15.96 10.80 -6.59
N PRO A 253 -17.11 11.15 -5.97
CA PRO A 253 -17.53 12.54 -5.82
C PRO A 253 -16.56 13.30 -4.89
N LEU A 254 -16.00 14.40 -5.37
CA LEU A 254 -15.15 15.30 -4.57
C LEU A 254 -15.97 16.48 -4.02
N ALA A 255 -16.77 17.10 -4.88
CA ALA A 255 -17.65 18.20 -4.53
C ALA A 255 -19.09 17.91 -4.97
N VAL A 256 -20.06 18.23 -4.10
CA VAL A 256 -21.48 17.97 -4.33
C VAL A 256 -22.29 19.24 -4.12
N GLY A 257 -23.34 19.47 -4.90
CA GLY A 257 -24.21 20.64 -4.76
C GLY A 257 -23.72 21.86 -5.55
N GLY A 258 -23.02 21.64 -6.67
CA GLY A 258 -22.62 22.71 -7.60
C GLY A 258 -21.40 23.52 -7.15
N PHE A 259 -20.67 23.06 -6.13
CA PHE A 259 -19.37 23.64 -5.78
C PHE A 259 -18.32 23.12 -6.77
N PRO A 260 -17.41 23.97 -7.27
CA PRO A 260 -16.34 23.53 -8.14
C PRO A 260 -15.34 22.67 -7.35
N ALA A 261 -14.77 21.66 -8.00
CA ALA A 261 -13.74 20.83 -7.37
C ALA A 261 -12.46 21.62 -7.05
N VAL A 262 -12.20 22.73 -7.76
CA VAL A 262 -11.00 23.56 -7.61
C VAL A 262 -11.38 25.03 -7.77
N ARG A 263 -10.82 25.90 -6.94
CA ARG A 263 -10.96 27.35 -7.06
C ARG A 263 -9.69 28.05 -6.59
N ALA A 264 -9.12 28.91 -7.42
CA ALA A 264 -8.04 29.82 -7.02
C ALA A 264 -8.60 31.20 -6.69
N THR A 265 -8.02 31.87 -5.69
CA THR A 265 -8.34 33.23 -5.25
C THR A 265 -7.03 34.02 -5.17
N GLY A 266 -6.96 35.26 -5.68
CA GLY A 266 -5.74 36.07 -5.67
C GLY A 266 -4.57 35.51 -6.51
N GLY A 267 -4.85 34.53 -7.38
CA GLY A 267 -3.87 33.86 -8.23
C GLY A 267 -4.53 33.11 -9.38
N GLU A 268 -3.71 32.69 -10.35
CA GLU A 268 -4.15 31.92 -11.51
C GLU A 268 -3.69 30.46 -11.39
N LEU A 269 -4.60 29.54 -11.69
CA LEU A 269 -4.31 28.11 -11.74
C LEU A 269 -3.54 27.81 -13.03
N SER A 270 -2.27 27.46 -12.93
CA SER A 270 -1.40 27.22 -14.10
C SER A 270 -1.60 25.82 -14.68
N ASP A 271 -1.57 24.79 -13.83
CA ASP A 271 -1.80 23.39 -14.22
C ASP A 271 -2.32 22.61 -13.01
N ILE A 272 -3.14 21.60 -13.27
CA ILE A 272 -3.63 20.67 -12.26
C ILE A 272 -3.69 19.25 -12.82
N ARG A 273 -3.13 18.32 -12.06
CA ARG A 273 -3.08 16.90 -12.44
C ARG A 273 -3.57 16.04 -11.32
N TRP A 274 -4.64 15.30 -11.59
CA TRP A 274 -5.12 14.21 -10.75
C TRP A 274 -4.58 12.90 -11.31
N THR A 275 -3.71 12.25 -10.57
CA THR A 275 -3.23 10.90 -10.88
C THR A 275 -3.92 9.92 -9.97
N LEU A 276 -4.66 8.98 -10.55
CA LEU A 276 -5.22 7.85 -9.83
C LEU A 276 -4.46 6.59 -10.18
N ASN A 277 -4.03 5.87 -9.16
CA ASN A 277 -3.40 4.58 -9.34
C ASN A 277 -4.07 3.54 -8.44
N ARG A 278 -4.34 2.34 -8.97
CA ARG A 278 -4.83 1.24 -8.14
C ARG A 278 -3.68 0.80 -7.26
N GLN A 279 -3.88 0.88 -5.95
CA GLN A 279 -2.92 0.37 -4.99
C GLN A 279 -3.50 -0.89 -4.37
N VAL A 280 -2.73 -1.97 -4.33
CA VAL A 280 -3.09 -3.12 -3.51
C VAL A 280 -2.68 -2.78 -2.08
N LEU A 281 -3.58 -2.16 -1.33
CA LEU A 281 -3.40 -2.10 0.12
C LEU A 281 -3.81 -3.46 0.68
N SER A 282 -2.93 -4.04 1.48
CA SER A 282 -3.36 -5.09 2.38
C SER A 282 -4.47 -4.52 3.28
N GLN A 283 -5.61 -5.23 3.39
CA GLN A 283 -6.77 -4.79 4.19
C GLN A 283 -6.38 -4.43 5.65
N TRP A 284 -5.22 -4.89 6.10
CA TRP A 284 -4.56 -4.55 7.36
C TRP A 284 -4.22 -3.09 7.57
N LYS A 285 -3.87 -2.32 6.52
CA LYS A 285 -3.59 -0.88 6.69
C LYS A 285 -4.85 -0.09 7.10
N LEU A 286 -6.04 -0.62 6.78
CA LEU A 286 -7.33 -0.06 7.21
C LEU A 286 -7.61 -0.36 8.69
N PHE A 287 -7.27 -1.57 9.13
CA PHE A 287 -7.32 -1.93 10.55
C PHE A 287 -6.33 -1.11 11.38
N TYR A 288 -5.18 -0.75 10.80
CA TYR A 288 -4.16 0.06 11.46
C TYR A 288 -4.71 1.37 12.02
N GLU A 289 -5.51 2.15 11.27
CA GLU A 289 -6.10 3.40 11.80
C GLU A 289 -7.11 3.14 12.93
N GLN A 290 -7.89 2.07 12.81
CA GLN A 290 -8.86 1.69 13.84
C GLN A 290 -8.18 1.23 15.14
N ILE A 291 -7.05 0.52 15.01
CA ILE A 291 -6.17 0.06 16.10
C ILE A 291 -5.37 1.24 16.71
N THR A 292 -4.96 2.22 15.90
CA THR A 292 -4.23 3.40 16.40
C THR A 292 -5.14 4.32 17.22
N ARG A 293 -6.46 4.26 17.00
CA ARG A 293 -7.47 4.98 17.80
C ARG A 293 -7.98 4.20 19.01
N SER A 294 -7.71 2.90 19.16
CA SER A 294 -8.13 2.12 20.33
C SER A 294 -7.19 2.34 21.52
N ALA A 295 -7.76 2.51 22.72
CA ALA A 295 -7.03 2.87 23.94
C ALA A 295 -6.34 1.69 24.66
N HIS A 296 -6.38 0.48 24.08
CA HIS A 296 -5.86 -0.74 24.71
C HIS A 296 -4.33 -0.73 24.81
N PHE A 297 -3.80 -1.29 25.91
CA PHE A 297 -2.37 -1.30 26.20
C PHE A 297 -1.53 -1.99 25.11
N LEU A 298 -2.02 -3.10 24.55
CA LEU A 298 -1.33 -3.85 23.49
C LEU A 298 -1.27 -3.10 22.14
N ASP A 299 -2.22 -2.20 21.87
CA ASP A 299 -2.23 -1.39 20.65
C ASP A 299 -1.22 -0.25 20.72
N ARG A 300 -0.99 0.31 21.93
CA ARG A 300 0.06 1.31 22.22
C ARG A 300 1.49 0.76 22.10
N TRP A 301 1.67 -0.55 22.28
CA TRP A 301 2.97 -1.22 22.18
C TRP A 301 3.06 -2.09 20.92
N SER A 302 2.34 -1.70 19.87
CA SER A 302 2.35 -2.40 18.59
C SER A 302 3.45 -1.86 17.67
N LEU A 303 4.17 -2.76 17.00
CA LEU A 303 5.14 -2.45 15.92
C LEU A 303 4.52 -1.63 14.79
N LEU A 304 3.19 -1.68 14.70
CA LEU A 304 2.41 -0.86 13.79
C LEU A 304 2.80 0.61 13.97
N GLN A 305 2.82 1.16 15.19
CA GLN A 305 3.06 2.59 15.45
C GLN A 305 4.45 3.12 15.04
N LEU A 306 5.38 2.25 14.64
CA LEU A 306 6.69 2.68 14.17
C LEU A 306 6.57 3.55 12.90
N PRO A 307 7.43 4.55 12.72
CA PRO A 307 7.48 5.33 11.48
C PRO A 307 7.64 4.40 10.28
N GLN A 308 6.94 4.70 9.18
CA GLN A 308 6.87 3.84 8.00
C GLN A 308 8.26 3.45 7.45
N GLU A 309 9.25 4.33 7.61
CA GLU A 309 10.64 4.12 7.22
C GLU A 309 11.30 2.94 7.95
N PHE A 310 10.98 2.74 9.24
CA PHE A 310 11.53 1.65 10.04
C PHE A 310 10.73 0.34 9.93
N GLN A 311 9.45 0.40 9.55
CA GLN A 311 8.60 -0.78 9.46
C GLN A 311 9.17 -1.85 8.52
N GLY A 312 9.76 -1.45 7.40
CA GLY A 312 10.39 -2.38 6.45
C GLY A 312 11.53 -3.19 7.10
N THR A 313 12.39 -2.52 7.87
CA THR A 313 13.50 -3.15 8.59
C THR A 313 13.00 -4.12 9.66
N PHE A 314 12.00 -3.71 10.45
CA PHE A 314 11.42 -4.57 11.49
C PHE A 314 10.70 -5.80 10.94
N ARG A 315 10.00 -5.69 9.79
CA ARG A 315 9.42 -6.85 9.09
C ARG A 315 10.47 -7.91 8.82
N ILE A 316 11.66 -7.53 8.37
CA ILE A 316 12.75 -8.47 8.09
C ILE A 316 13.36 -9.01 9.39
N LEU A 317 13.60 -8.12 10.37
CA LEU A 317 14.25 -8.47 11.63
C LEU A 317 13.45 -9.53 12.43
N LEU A 318 12.11 -9.46 12.41
CA LEU A 318 11.24 -10.44 13.09
C LEU A 318 11.30 -11.84 12.45
N LEU A 319 11.75 -11.95 11.20
CA LEU A 319 11.89 -13.24 10.50
C LEU A 319 13.26 -13.89 10.73
N VAL A 320 14.25 -13.14 11.24
CA VAL A 320 15.59 -13.68 11.54
C VAL A 320 15.56 -14.89 12.47
N PRO A 321 14.78 -14.91 13.57
CA PRO A 321 14.64 -16.09 14.43
C PRO A 321 14.08 -17.32 13.70
N ILE A 322 13.21 -17.12 12.71
CA ILE A 322 12.66 -18.20 11.89
C ILE A 322 13.74 -18.75 10.94
N GLY A 323 14.53 -17.85 10.33
CA GLY A 323 15.71 -18.25 9.56
C GLY A 323 16.64 -19.13 10.39
N ALA A 324 16.94 -18.73 11.62
CA ALA A 324 17.74 -19.52 12.56
C ALA A 324 17.09 -20.87 12.90
N LEU A 325 15.77 -20.94 13.06
CA LEU A 325 15.02 -22.18 13.26
C LEU A 325 15.22 -23.14 12.08
N ILE A 326 15.04 -22.68 10.84
CA ILE A 326 15.24 -23.51 9.64
C ILE A 326 16.68 -23.97 9.54
N ILE A 327 17.66 -23.09 9.77
CA ILE A 327 19.08 -23.47 9.76
C ILE A 327 19.36 -24.56 10.80
N SER A 328 18.79 -24.44 12.00
CA SER A 328 18.90 -25.45 13.05
C SER A 328 18.31 -26.79 12.61
N ILE A 329 17.15 -26.80 11.94
CA ILE A 329 16.55 -28.02 11.37
C ILE A 329 17.45 -28.63 10.29
N LEU A 330 17.90 -27.84 9.31
CA LEU A 330 18.76 -28.32 8.22
C LEU A 330 20.09 -28.87 8.74
N ARG A 331 20.64 -28.28 9.80
CA ARG A 331 21.89 -28.74 10.41
C ARG A 331 21.70 -29.96 11.32
N ASN A 332 20.73 -29.92 12.24
CA ASN A 332 20.59 -30.95 13.28
C ASN A 332 19.80 -32.16 12.81
N VAL A 333 18.78 -31.95 11.97
CA VAL A 333 17.89 -33.02 11.49
C VAL A 333 18.38 -33.57 10.15
N VAL A 334 18.69 -32.70 9.18
CA VAL A 334 19.15 -33.15 7.85
C VAL A 334 20.64 -33.48 7.84
N GLY A 335 21.47 -32.66 8.49
CA GLY A 335 22.92 -32.87 8.58
C GLY A 335 23.72 -32.22 7.47
N PHE A 336 23.28 -31.07 6.94
CA PHE A 336 24.06 -30.33 5.95
C PHE A 336 25.39 -29.81 6.54
N PRO A 337 26.53 -29.99 5.85
CA PRO A 337 27.79 -29.37 6.25
C PRO A 337 27.72 -27.86 5.98
N THR A 338 27.91 -27.05 7.03
CA THR A 338 27.89 -25.58 6.94
C THR A 338 28.99 -24.97 7.80
N PHE A 339 29.32 -23.69 7.58
CA PHE A 339 30.20 -22.88 8.43
C PHE A 339 29.52 -22.51 9.77
N GLY A 340 29.04 -23.51 10.51
CA GLY A 340 28.23 -23.30 11.71
C GLY A 340 26.81 -22.83 11.40
N ILE A 341 26.12 -22.31 12.43
CA ILE A 341 24.71 -21.89 12.36
C ILE A 341 24.58 -20.41 11.98
N PHE A 342 25.49 -19.57 12.46
CA PHE A 342 25.40 -18.12 12.26
C PHE A 342 25.80 -17.69 10.86
N MET A 343 26.80 -18.32 10.25
CA MET A 343 27.33 -17.89 8.95
C MET A 343 26.30 -17.96 7.83
N PRO A 344 25.56 -19.08 7.65
CA PRO A 344 24.52 -19.14 6.62
C PRO A 344 23.43 -18.07 6.81
N MET A 345 23.10 -17.74 8.06
CA MET A 345 22.13 -16.68 8.37
C MET A 345 22.66 -15.30 7.94
N LEU A 346 23.93 -15.00 8.25
CA LEU A 346 24.58 -13.76 7.86
C LEU A 346 24.68 -13.64 6.33
N ILE A 347 25.04 -14.73 5.64
CA ILE A 347 25.06 -14.78 4.17
C ILE A 347 23.65 -14.55 3.59
N ALA A 348 22.60 -15.13 4.18
CA ALA A 348 21.22 -14.91 3.76
C ALA A 348 20.79 -13.43 3.89
N LEU A 349 21.21 -12.76 4.97
CA LEU A 349 20.99 -11.32 5.16
C LEU A 349 21.76 -10.49 4.13
N ALA A 350 22.97 -10.88 3.76
CA ALA A 350 23.73 -10.22 2.70
C ALA A 350 23.05 -10.37 1.32
N PHE A 351 22.47 -11.54 1.02
CA PHE A 351 21.69 -11.74 -0.23
C PHE A 351 20.42 -10.88 -0.27
N ARG A 352 19.96 -10.33 0.85
CA ARG A 352 18.79 -9.44 0.88
C ARG A 352 19.03 -8.09 0.22
N SER A 353 20.24 -7.54 0.31
CA SER A 353 20.57 -6.25 -0.31
C SER A 353 20.89 -6.35 -1.80
N THR A 354 21.39 -7.51 -2.24
CA THR A 354 21.99 -7.71 -3.57
C THR A 354 21.18 -8.68 -4.45
N GLY A 355 20.19 -9.36 -3.88
CA GLY A 355 19.44 -10.44 -4.52
C GLY A 355 20.20 -11.77 -4.50
N THR A 356 19.49 -12.87 -4.76
CA THR A 356 20.07 -14.22 -4.68
C THR A 356 21.10 -14.49 -5.77
N VAL A 357 20.79 -14.13 -7.02
CA VAL A 357 21.64 -14.46 -8.18
C VAL A 357 22.97 -13.70 -8.12
N TYR A 358 22.89 -12.36 -8.03
CA TYR A 358 24.08 -11.51 -7.92
C TYR A 358 24.79 -11.72 -6.58
N GLY A 359 24.05 -11.91 -5.49
CA GLY A 359 24.62 -12.19 -4.16
C GLY A 359 25.48 -13.45 -4.15
N VAL A 360 25.00 -14.56 -4.72
CA VAL A 360 25.78 -15.81 -4.84
C VAL A 360 27.00 -15.62 -5.74
N ALA A 361 26.84 -14.95 -6.89
CA ALA A 361 27.96 -14.69 -7.80
C ALA A 361 29.07 -13.85 -7.14
N ILE A 362 28.70 -12.75 -6.48
CA ILE A 362 29.63 -11.88 -5.74
C ILE A 362 30.27 -12.65 -4.59
N PHE A 363 29.47 -13.39 -3.82
CA PHE A 363 29.99 -14.18 -2.70
C PHE A 363 31.05 -15.18 -3.16
N CYS A 364 30.77 -15.96 -4.20
CA CYS A 364 31.73 -16.91 -4.75
C CYS A 364 32.99 -16.22 -5.31
N GLY A 365 32.82 -15.13 -6.08
CA GLY A 365 33.94 -14.39 -6.66
C GLY A 365 34.86 -13.78 -5.59
N VAL A 366 34.28 -13.09 -4.61
CA VAL A 366 35.02 -12.47 -3.51
C VAL A 366 35.64 -13.53 -2.60
N LEU A 367 34.95 -14.64 -2.34
CA LEU A 367 35.50 -15.75 -1.54
C LEU A 367 36.74 -16.36 -2.20
N LEU A 368 36.74 -16.53 -3.53
CA LEU A 368 37.88 -17.05 -4.28
C LEU A 368 39.07 -16.08 -4.25
N VAL A 369 38.83 -14.80 -4.54
CA VAL A 369 39.88 -13.76 -4.50
C VAL A 369 40.44 -13.60 -3.08
N GLY A 370 39.55 -13.58 -2.09
CA GLY A 370 39.89 -13.48 -0.67
C GLY A 370 40.70 -14.69 -0.19
N TYR A 371 40.34 -15.90 -0.60
CA TYR A 371 41.11 -17.11 -0.31
C TYR A 371 42.53 -17.04 -0.91
N ALA A 372 42.65 -16.63 -2.18
CA ALA A 372 43.95 -16.48 -2.84
C ALA A 372 44.84 -15.47 -2.12
N ALA A 373 44.27 -14.31 -1.75
CA ALA A 373 44.99 -13.32 -0.96
C ALA A 373 45.34 -13.84 0.44
N ARG A 374 44.43 -14.57 1.09
CA ARG A 374 44.68 -15.15 2.42
C ARG A 374 45.83 -16.15 2.40
N SER A 375 45.91 -16.97 1.36
CA SER A 375 47.03 -17.91 1.14
C SER A 375 48.36 -17.19 0.92
N PHE A 376 48.35 -16.03 0.24
CA PHE A 376 49.53 -15.18 0.11
C PHE A 376 49.96 -14.54 1.44
N LEU A 377 49.00 -14.00 2.21
CA LEU A 377 49.26 -13.37 3.50
C LEU A 377 49.75 -14.36 4.56
N ASP A 378 49.39 -15.65 4.44
CA ASP A 378 49.82 -16.67 5.40
C ASP A 378 51.35 -16.84 5.41
N LYS A 379 51.97 -16.70 4.23
CA LYS A 379 53.44 -16.73 4.07
C LYS A 379 54.15 -15.57 4.76
N LEU A 380 53.43 -14.50 5.10
CA LEU A 380 53.97 -13.31 5.75
C LEU A 380 53.94 -13.40 7.28
N HIS A 381 53.42 -14.50 7.86
CA HIS A 381 53.33 -14.73 9.31
C HIS A 381 52.75 -13.55 10.10
N LEU A 382 51.70 -12.92 9.56
CA LEU A 382 51.06 -11.76 10.17
C LEU A 382 50.25 -12.14 11.42
N LEU A 383 50.23 -11.24 12.40
CA LEU A 383 49.31 -11.28 13.54
C LEU A 383 47.85 -11.26 13.07
N LEU A 384 46.95 -11.87 13.85
CA LEU A 384 45.53 -12.04 13.49
C LEU A 384 44.81 -10.71 13.21
N VAL A 385 45.05 -9.67 14.03
CA VAL A 385 44.34 -8.39 13.90
C VAL A 385 44.77 -7.64 12.62
N PRO A 386 46.07 -7.39 12.35
CA PRO A 386 46.50 -6.82 11.07
C PRO A 386 46.03 -7.62 9.86
N ARG A 387 46.05 -8.96 9.95
CA ARG A 387 45.62 -9.85 8.88
C ARG A 387 44.16 -9.65 8.50
N LEU A 388 43.25 -9.62 9.47
CA LEU A 388 41.82 -9.39 9.20
C LEU A 388 41.57 -8.00 8.60
N SER A 389 42.32 -6.98 9.02
CA SER A 389 42.23 -5.63 8.44
C SER A 389 42.64 -5.58 6.98
N VAL A 390 43.71 -6.31 6.59
CA VAL A 390 44.12 -6.40 5.17
C VAL A 390 43.06 -7.11 4.33
N ILE A 391 42.49 -8.22 4.83
CA ILE A 391 41.43 -8.94 4.12
C ILE A 391 40.19 -8.06 3.98
N LEU A 392 39.78 -7.36 5.03
CA LEU A 392 38.66 -6.42 4.98
C LEU A 392 38.90 -5.32 3.94
N THR A 393 40.10 -4.75 3.92
CA THR A 393 40.51 -3.73 2.95
C THR A 393 40.41 -4.26 1.51
N LEU A 394 40.87 -5.49 1.28
CA LEU A 394 40.77 -6.16 -0.02
C LEU A 394 39.30 -6.39 -0.43
N VAL A 395 38.45 -6.85 0.50
CA VAL A 395 37.02 -7.06 0.24
C VAL A 395 36.37 -5.73 -0.15
N ILE A 396 36.62 -4.65 0.58
CA ILE A 396 36.09 -3.32 0.26
C ILE A 396 36.60 -2.83 -1.11
N ALA A 397 37.88 -3.05 -1.42
CA ALA A 397 38.44 -2.70 -2.73
C ALA A 397 37.77 -3.49 -3.87
N CYS A 398 37.54 -4.79 -3.66
CA CYS A 398 36.85 -5.64 -4.64
C CYS A 398 35.42 -5.16 -4.90
N PHE A 399 34.66 -4.81 -3.85
CA PHE A 399 33.32 -4.26 -4.02
C PHE A 399 33.30 -2.87 -4.65
N THR A 400 34.28 -2.02 -4.33
CA THR A 400 34.45 -0.72 -5.01
C THR A 400 34.64 -0.91 -6.51
N LEU A 401 35.48 -1.87 -6.92
CA LEU A 401 35.70 -2.21 -8.32
C LEU A 401 34.43 -2.76 -8.97
N LEU A 402 33.73 -3.68 -8.30
CA LEU A 402 32.45 -4.23 -8.77
C LEU A 402 31.38 -3.15 -8.94
N ALA A 403 31.32 -2.16 -8.04
CA ALA A 403 30.39 -1.05 -8.13
C ALA A 403 30.72 -0.12 -9.31
N LEU A 404 32.01 0.15 -9.57
CA LEU A 404 32.45 0.92 -10.74
C LEU A 404 32.09 0.21 -12.05
N VAL A 405 32.32 -1.10 -12.13
CA VAL A 405 31.93 -1.93 -13.29
C VAL A 405 30.41 -1.99 -13.43
N GLY A 406 29.68 -2.16 -12.33
CA GLY A 406 28.23 -2.19 -12.29
C GLY A 406 27.59 -0.90 -12.81
N ASN A 407 28.15 0.25 -12.42
CA ASN A 407 27.71 1.55 -12.92
C ASN A 407 27.88 1.68 -14.44
N LYS A 408 28.97 1.15 -14.99
CA LYS A 408 29.21 1.15 -16.45
C LYS A 408 28.27 0.22 -17.20
N LEU A 409 27.87 -0.90 -16.58
CA LEU A 409 26.98 -1.90 -17.18
C LEU A 409 25.48 -1.64 -16.90
N GLY A 410 25.13 -0.61 -16.14
CA GLY A 410 23.75 -0.33 -15.72
C GLY A 410 23.17 -1.35 -14.73
N LEU A 411 24.01 -2.16 -14.09
CA LEU A 411 23.60 -3.20 -13.14
C LEU A 411 23.51 -2.63 -11.72
N ARG A 412 22.34 -2.12 -11.34
CA ARG A 412 22.09 -1.52 -10.03
C ARG A 412 22.38 -2.45 -8.85
N GLU A 413 22.19 -3.76 -9.02
CA GLU A 413 22.45 -4.76 -7.98
C GLU A 413 23.93 -4.86 -7.60
N LEU A 414 24.85 -4.61 -8.54
CA LEU A 414 26.29 -4.55 -8.26
C LEU A 414 26.69 -3.29 -7.48
N MET A 415 25.82 -2.27 -7.48
CA MET A 415 26.01 -1.01 -6.75
C MET A 415 25.30 -1.01 -5.39
N ALA A 416 24.34 -1.91 -5.18
CA ALA A 416 23.53 -2.01 -3.96
C ALA A 416 24.28 -2.74 -2.84
N VAL A 417 25.33 -2.11 -2.32
CA VAL A 417 26.26 -2.72 -1.36
C VAL A 417 26.09 -2.12 0.03
N GLY A 418 25.67 -2.95 1.00
CA GLY A 418 25.61 -2.58 2.41
C GLY A 418 26.95 -2.80 3.15
N LEU A 419 27.12 -2.17 4.31
CA LEU A 419 28.32 -2.32 5.15
C LEU A 419 28.47 -3.74 5.75
N ILE A 420 27.34 -4.38 6.06
CA ILE A 420 27.28 -5.68 6.75
C ILE A 420 27.91 -6.82 5.90
N PRO A 421 27.61 -6.97 4.59
CA PRO A 421 28.27 -7.94 3.71
C PRO A 421 29.80 -7.98 3.79
N PHE A 422 30.48 -6.83 3.94
CA PHE A 422 31.95 -6.79 3.96
C PHE A 422 32.55 -7.55 5.15
N VAL A 423 31.97 -7.34 6.34
CA VAL A 423 32.42 -7.99 7.58
C VAL A 423 32.14 -9.49 7.51
N ILE A 424 30.97 -9.87 7.00
CA ILE A 424 30.56 -11.27 6.86
C ILE A 424 31.48 -12.01 5.88
N LEU A 425 31.77 -11.41 4.72
CA LEU A 425 32.66 -12.01 3.72
C LEU A 425 34.08 -12.16 4.24
N THR A 426 34.62 -11.14 4.93
CA THR A 426 35.94 -11.20 5.57
C THR A 426 36.04 -12.38 6.55
N MET A 427 35.03 -12.53 7.41
CA MET A 427 34.96 -13.66 8.35
C MET A 427 34.74 -15.01 7.65
N THR A 428 34.03 -15.03 6.51
CA THR A 428 33.83 -16.24 5.71
C THR A 428 35.12 -16.70 5.06
N ILE A 429 35.90 -15.77 4.50
CA ILE A 429 37.22 -16.05 3.91
C ILE A 429 38.14 -16.66 4.96
N GLU A 430 38.20 -16.08 6.15
CA GLU A 430 39.02 -16.62 7.24
C GLU A 430 38.56 -18.03 7.65
N ARG A 431 37.25 -18.23 7.83
CA ARG A 431 36.71 -19.54 8.22
C ARG A 431 36.91 -20.60 7.14
N PHE A 432 36.78 -20.22 5.87
CA PHE A 432 37.00 -21.10 4.74
C PHE A 432 38.47 -21.53 4.65
N PHE A 433 39.40 -20.57 4.82
CA PHE A 433 40.83 -20.85 4.82
C PHE A 433 41.23 -21.81 5.96
N ILE A 434 40.80 -21.52 7.20
CA ILE A 434 41.07 -22.40 8.35
C ILE A 434 40.50 -23.81 8.11
N LEU A 435 39.29 -23.92 7.56
CA LEU A 435 38.69 -25.24 7.31
C LEU A 435 39.42 -26.03 6.22
N ILE A 436 40.01 -25.36 5.23
CA ILE A 436 40.88 -26.01 4.24
C ILE A 436 42.13 -26.58 4.91
N GLU A 437 42.75 -25.83 5.83
CA GLU A 437 43.94 -26.27 6.56
C GLU A 437 43.64 -27.41 7.55
N GLU A 438 42.51 -27.33 8.27
CA GLU A 438 42.14 -28.31 9.30
C GLU A 438 41.57 -29.61 8.72
N SER A 439 40.73 -29.50 7.68
CA SER A 439 39.86 -30.60 7.21
C SER A 439 40.02 -30.92 5.72
N GLY A 440 40.87 -30.18 5.02
CA GLY A 440 41.13 -30.36 3.60
C GLY A 440 40.14 -29.62 2.68
N ILE A 441 40.55 -29.46 1.42
CA ILE A 441 39.85 -28.62 0.44
C ILE A 441 38.43 -29.11 0.12
N TRP A 442 38.24 -30.44 0.10
CA TRP A 442 36.95 -31.05 -0.23
C TRP A 442 35.90 -30.83 0.85
N GLU A 443 36.28 -30.92 2.12
CA GLU A 443 35.36 -30.66 3.23
C GLU A 443 34.99 -29.18 3.30
N ALA A 444 35.97 -28.29 3.10
CA ALA A 444 35.73 -26.86 3.07
C ALA A 444 34.80 -26.44 1.93
N PHE A 445 35.00 -27.00 0.74
CA PHE A 445 34.14 -26.70 -0.42
C PHE A 445 32.72 -27.23 -0.23
N ARG A 446 32.55 -28.44 0.34
CA ARG A 446 31.23 -28.98 0.71
C ARG A 446 30.53 -28.09 1.74
N ALA A 447 31.27 -27.59 2.74
CA ALA A 447 30.73 -26.67 3.74
C ALA A 447 30.37 -25.30 3.15
N ALA A 448 31.14 -24.79 2.20
CA ALA A 448 30.85 -23.55 1.49
C ALA A 448 29.55 -23.66 0.69
N ILE A 449 29.42 -24.70 -0.15
CA ILE A 449 28.21 -24.96 -0.93
C ILE A 449 27.01 -25.18 -0.01
N GLY A 450 27.15 -25.99 1.05
CA GLY A 450 26.09 -26.21 2.01
C GLY A 450 25.66 -24.93 2.71
N SER A 451 26.60 -24.04 3.06
CA SER A 451 26.29 -22.73 3.65
C SER A 451 25.53 -21.82 2.69
N VAL A 452 25.92 -21.78 1.41
CA VAL A 452 25.22 -21.02 0.37
C VAL A 452 23.82 -21.59 0.13
N ALA A 453 23.68 -22.91 -0.01
CA ALA A 453 22.37 -23.54 -0.21
C ALA A 453 21.40 -23.25 0.94
N VAL A 454 21.87 -23.40 2.19
CA VAL A 454 21.11 -23.05 3.38
C VAL A 454 20.77 -21.56 3.42
N ALA A 455 21.70 -20.69 3.05
CA ALA A 455 21.48 -19.24 2.98
C ALA A 455 20.42 -18.87 1.93
N VAL A 456 20.39 -19.52 0.76
CA VAL A 456 19.37 -19.29 -0.27
C VAL A 456 17.99 -19.71 0.23
N ILE A 457 17.87 -20.85 0.90
CA ILE A 457 16.60 -21.30 1.50
C ILE A 457 16.13 -20.31 2.58
N ALA A 458 17.04 -19.92 3.48
CA ALA A 458 16.72 -18.95 4.53
C ALA A 458 16.32 -17.58 3.94
N TYR A 459 17.02 -17.12 2.90
CA TYR A 459 16.68 -15.90 2.17
C TYR A 459 15.29 -15.97 1.55
N GLY A 460 14.94 -17.08 0.89
CA GLY A 460 13.62 -17.29 0.30
C GLY A 460 12.50 -17.20 1.34
N LEU A 461 12.72 -17.80 2.52
CA LEU A 461 11.77 -17.71 3.63
C LEU A 461 11.63 -16.28 4.16
N ILE A 462 12.76 -15.60 4.40
CA ILE A 462 12.79 -14.23 4.92
C ILE A 462 12.15 -13.26 3.92
N SER A 463 12.23 -13.55 2.62
CA SER A 463 11.67 -12.73 1.55
C SER A 463 10.19 -13.00 1.28
N TRP A 464 9.57 -13.98 1.96
CA TRP A 464 8.16 -14.30 1.78
C TRP A 464 7.26 -13.25 2.43
N GLU A 465 6.59 -12.44 1.60
CA GLU A 465 5.75 -11.32 2.04
C GLU A 465 4.67 -11.74 3.04
N THR A 466 3.92 -12.81 2.77
CA THR A 466 2.86 -13.30 3.67
C THR A 466 3.40 -13.61 5.07
N LEU A 467 4.60 -14.20 5.15
CA LEU A 467 5.25 -14.52 6.42
C LEU A 467 5.75 -13.25 7.13
N GLN A 468 6.32 -12.31 6.38
CA GLN A 468 6.71 -10.99 6.90
C GLN A 468 5.53 -10.26 7.53
N PHE A 469 4.38 -10.26 6.85
CA PHE A 469 3.18 -9.64 7.37
C PHE A 469 2.64 -10.34 8.61
N ALA A 470 2.59 -11.68 8.61
CA ALA A 470 2.09 -12.44 9.76
C ALA A 470 2.90 -12.15 11.04
N PHE A 471 4.23 -12.17 10.96
CA PHE A 471 5.10 -11.90 12.12
C PHE A 471 5.12 -10.44 12.53
N PHE A 472 4.88 -9.51 11.61
CA PHE A 472 4.77 -8.09 11.93
C PHE A 472 3.47 -7.76 12.67
N VAL A 473 2.36 -8.43 12.31
CA VAL A 473 1.06 -8.27 12.97
C VAL A 473 1.02 -9.00 14.31
N TYR A 474 1.61 -10.20 14.36
CA TYR A 474 1.67 -11.05 15.54
C TYR A 474 3.13 -11.32 15.94
N PRO A 475 3.85 -10.33 16.51
CA PRO A 475 5.22 -10.53 16.97
C PRO A 475 5.36 -11.63 18.03
N GLU A 476 4.27 -11.97 18.73
CA GLU A 476 4.21 -13.06 19.71
C GLU A 476 4.51 -14.43 19.10
N LEU A 477 4.40 -14.59 17.78
CA LEU A 477 4.81 -15.80 17.07
C LEU A 477 6.30 -16.12 17.26
N ILE A 478 7.14 -15.13 17.58
CA ILE A 478 8.56 -15.36 17.92
C ILE A 478 8.71 -16.26 19.15
N LEU A 479 7.78 -16.19 20.12
CA LEU A 479 7.80 -17.08 21.29
C LEU A 479 7.54 -18.53 20.89
N THR A 480 6.68 -18.77 19.90
CA THR A 480 6.48 -20.11 19.32
C THR A 480 7.74 -20.59 18.61
N VAL A 481 8.42 -19.71 17.86
CA VAL A 481 9.70 -20.03 17.22
C VAL A 481 10.74 -20.41 18.28
N ALA A 482 10.84 -19.65 19.38
CA ALA A 482 11.73 -19.95 20.49
C ALA A 482 11.38 -21.30 21.16
N ALA A 483 10.09 -21.61 21.35
CA ALA A 483 9.64 -22.90 21.87
C ALA A 483 10.10 -24.06 20.97
N LEU A 484 9.95 -23.91 19.64
CA LEU A 484 10.41 -24.89 18.66
C LEU A 484 11.95 -25.03 18.66
N GLN A 485 12.69 -23.94 18.81
CA GLN A 485 14.15 -23.99 18.94
C GLN A 485 14.59 -24.76 20.20
N ILE A 486 13.92 -24.55 21.34
CA ILE A 486 14.18 -25.30 22.58
C ILE A 486 13.92 -26.80 22.37
N LEU A 487 12.83 -27.16 21.69
CA LEU A 487 12.52 -28.55 21.38
C LEU A 487 13.58 -29.18 20.46
N LEU A 488 14.00 -28.46 19.41
CA LEU A 488 15.05 -28.90 18.50
C LEU A 488 16.42 -29.02 19.17
N GLY A 489 16.75 -28.14 20.11
CA GLY A 489 18.00 -28.23 20.87
C GLY A 489 18.12 -29.51 21.70
N ARG A 490 17.01 -30.23 21.91
CA ARG A 490 16.96 -31.51 22.61
C ARG A 490 16.80 -32.70 21.67
N TYR A 491 16.80 -32.47 20.36
CA TYR A 491 16.73 -33.54 19.38
C TYR A 491 18.05 -34.30 19.35
N THR A 492 18.05 -35.49 19.95
CA THR A 492 19.17 -36.45 19.92
C THR A 492 18.94 -37.57 18.89
N GLY A 493 18.03 -37.37 17.93
CA GLY A 493 17.76 -38.36 16.89
C GLY A 493 18.88 -38.43 15.86
N TYR A 494 18.98 -39.56 15.15
CA TYR A 494 19.93 -39.72 14.05
C TYR A 494 19.68 -38.69 12.94
N ARG A 495 20.74 -38.18 12.33
CA ARG A 495 20.63 -37.28 11.18
C ARG A 495 20.07 -38.05 9.98
N LEU A 496 19.19 -37.43 9.18
CA LEU A 496 18.67 -38.06 7.96
C LEU A 496 19.80 -38.47 7.00
N SER A 497 20.86 -37.67 6.91
CA SER A 497 22.05 -37.99 6.11
C SER A 497 22.77 -39.25 6.61
N GLU A 498 22.81 -39.48 7.92
CA GLU A 498 23.40 -40.68 8.54
C GLU A 498 22.52 -41.90 8.25
N LEU A 499 21.20 -41.76 8.37
CA LEU A 499 20.23 -42.82 8.05
C LEU A 499 20.34 -43.28 6.59
N TYR A 500 20.54 -42.36 5.65
CA TYR A 500 20.78 -42.70 4.24
C TYR A 500 22.12 -43.41 4.04
N ARG A 501 23.20 -42.94 4.69
CA ARG A 501 24.53 -43.56 4.64
C ARG A 501 24.53 -44.99 5.21
N PHE A 502 23.83 -45.23 6.32
CA PHE A 502 23.70 -46.57 6.92
C PHE A 502 22.82 -47.52 6.11
N ARG A 503 21.84 -46.99 5.35
CA ARG A 503 21.04 -47.82 4.43
C ARG A 503 21.90 -48.43 3.33
N PHE A 504 22.95 -47.72 2.90
CA PHE A 504 23.91 -48.22 1.91
C PHE A 504 24.79 -49.36 2.45
N LEU A 505 25.14 -49.32 3.74
CA LEU A 505 25.93 -50.38 4.41
C LEU A 505 25.10 -51.64 4.71
N LYS A 506 23.77 -51.51 4.83
CA LYS A 506 22.86 -52.64 5.08
C LYS A 506 22.52 -53.44 3.80
N GLY A 507 22.94 -52.97 2.64
CA GLY A 507 22.76 -53.66 1.35
C GLY A 507 23.97 -54.45 0.87
N SER A 508 25.04 -54.54 1.67
CA SER A 508 26.27 -55.28 1.33
C SER A 508 26.56 -56.43 2.31
N SER A 509 25.53 -57.03 2.89
CA SER A 509 25.62 -58.25 3.70
C SER A 509 24.93 -59.41 3.01
#